data_AF-A0A7X7PR86-F1
#
_entry.id   AF-A0A7X7PR86-F1
#
_cell.length_a   1.000
_cell.length_b   1.000
_cell.length_c   1.000
_cell.angle_alpha   90.00
_cell.angle_beta   90.00
_cell.angle_gamma   90.00
#
_symmetry.space_group_name_H-M   'P 1'
#
loop_
_entity.id
_entity.type
_entity.pdbx_description
1 polymer ?
#
loop_
_entity_poly.entity_id
_entity_poly.type
_entity_poly.pdbx_seq_one_letter_code
_entity_poly.pdbx_strand_id
1 'polypeptide(L)'
;MLKQRLLVAIIGVPLGLVMVIWGGYAFGLFAALIAVLALHEYYSMIRPYRPNLLIGYVAAIGTLAATYFGGLAGLAGGIGGSALLLFLWALRAG
;
A
#
# COMPACT_ATOMS: atom_id res chain seq x y z
N MET A 1 13.61 -8.05 23.13
CA MET A 1 13.86 -8.18 21.68
C MET A 1 13.46 -9.53 21.11
N LEU A 2 14.04 -10.67 21.52
CA LEU A 2 13.68 -11.98 20.93
C LEU A 2 12.20 -12.36 21.15
N LYS A 3 11.67 -12.19 22.38
CA LYS A 3 10.25 -12.47 22.69
C LYS A 3 9.27 -11.69 21.82
N GLN A 4 9.54 -10.39 21.58
CA GLN A 4 8.70 -9.55 20.71
C GLN A 4 8.75 -9.99 19.25
N ARG A 5 9.94 -10.32 18.73
CA ARG A 5 10.09 -10.84 17.37
C ARG A 5 9.35 -12.17 17.20
N LEU A 6 9.43 -13.05 18.20
CA LEU A 6 8.73 -14.33 18.20
C LEU A 6 7.22 -14.14 18.21
N LEU A 7 6.72 -13.24 19.05
CA LEU A 7 5.29 -12.90 19.12
C LEU A 7 4.76 -12.36 17.79
N VAL A 8 5.47 -11.41 17.17
CA VAL A 8 5.08 -10.84 15.88
C VAL A 8 5.12 -11.90 14.78
N ALA A 9 6.11 -12.79 14.77
CA ALA A 9 6.18 -13.86 13.77
C ALA A 9 5.04 -14.89 13.94
N ILE A 10 4.77 -15.32 15.18
CA ILE A 10 3.73 -16.32 15.49
C ILE A 10 2.33 -15.78 15.20
N ILE A 11 2.10 -14.48 15.30
CA ILE A 11 0.78 -13.89 15.04
C ILE A 11 0.68 -13.38 13.60
N GLY A 12 1.66 -12.61 13.15
CA GLY A 12 1.65 -11.92 11.86
C GLY A 12 1.69 -12.88 10.67
N VAL A 13 2.50 -13.94 10.73
CA VAL A 13 2.61 -14.89 9.62
C VAL A 13 1.31 -15.68 9.45
N PRO A 14 0.72 -16.31 10.48
CA PRO A 14 -0.56 -16.99 10.33
C PRO A 14 -1.69 -16.05 9.95
N LEU A 15 -1.74 -14.83 10.51
CA LEU A 15 -2.76 -13.85 10.15
C LEU A 15 -2.70 -13.52 8.65
N GLY A 16 -1.50 -13.27 8.10
CA GLY A 16 -1.32 -13.04 6.67
C GLY A 16 -1.78 -14.22 5.83
N LEU A 17 -1.43 -15.45 6.22
CA LEU A 17 -1.87 -16.67 5.53
C LEU A 17 -3.39 -16.84 5.55
N VAL A 18 -4.03 -16.64 6.71
CA VAL A 18 -5.48 -16.73 6.87
C VAL A 18 -6.18 -15.72 5.94
N MET A 19 -5.69 -14.48 5.88
CA MET A 19 -6.27 -13.46 5.01
C MET A 19 -6.13 -13.80 3.52
N VAL A 20 -4.99 -14.37 3.10
CA VAL A 20 -4.78 -14.83 1.72
C VAL A 20 -5.73 -15.98 1.37
N ILE A 21 -5.91 -16.95 2.28
CA ILE A 21 -6.79 -18.10 2.08
C ILE A 21 -8.26 -17.65 2.04
N TRP A 22 -8.66 -16.72 2.90
CA TRP A 22 -10.03 -16.21 2.95
C TRP A 22 -10.38 -15.39 1.69
N GLY A 23 -9.41 -14.61 1.18
CA GLY A 23 -9.55 -13.86 -0.05
C GLY A 23 -10.63 -12.77 0.01
N GLY A 24 -11.12 -12.40 -1.17
CA GLY A 24 -12.22 -11.44 -1.33
C GLY A 24 -11.97 -10.09 -0.67
N TYR A 25 -13.05 -9.45 -0.19
CA TYR A 25 -12.98 -8.10 0.38
C TYR A 25 -12.19 -8.04 1.68
N ALA A 26 -12.15 -9.13 2.46
CA ALA A 26 -11.36 -9.22 3.68
C ALA A 26 -9.86 -9.11 3.36
N PHE A 27 -9.39 -9.83 2.35
CA PHE A 27 -8.01 -9.71 1.87
C PHE A 27 -7.72 -8.31 1.30
N GLY A 28 -8.65 -7.76 0.51
CA GLY A 28 -8.51 -6.41 -0.04
C GLY A 28 -8.35 -5.35 1.04
N LEU A 29 -9.18 -5.39 2.09
CA LEU A 29 -9.08 -4.50 3.24
C LEU A 29 -7.77 -4.71 4.01
N PHE A 30 -7.40 -5.97 4.27
CA PHE A 30 -6.14 -6.29 4.93
C PHE A 30 -4.93 -5.74 4.16
N ALA A 31 -4.87 -5.96 2.85
CA ALA A 31 -3.82 -5.43 1.98
C ALA A 31 -3.77 -3.90 1.99
N ALA A 32 -4.94 -3.23 1.98
CA ALA A 32 -5.01 -1.77 2.08
C ALA A 32 -4.46 -1.25 3.42
N LEU A 33 -4.81 -1.90 4.54
CA LEU A 33 -4.29 -1.52 5.86
C LEU A 33 -2.78 -1.71 5.95
N ILE A 34 -2.25 -2.84 5.46
CA ILE A 34 -0.81 -3.09 5.42
C ILE A 34 -0.10 -2.08 4.53
N ALA A 35 -0.67 -1.74 3.36
CA ALA A 35 -0.08 -0.74 2.48
C ALA A 35 -0.03 0.64 3.13
N VAL A 36 -1.10 1.07 3.82
CA VAL A 36 -1.13 2.36 4.55
C VAL A 36 -0.08 2.38 5.66
N LEU A 37 0.04 1.30 6.44
CA LEU A 37 1.05 1.19 7.49
C LEU A 37 2.47 1.23 6.91
N ALA A 38 2.72 0.46 5.86
CA ALA A 38 4.03 0.44 5.18
C ALA A 38 4.40 1.82 4.63
N LEU A 39 3.44 2.51 4.00
CA LEU A 39 3.66 3.86 3.47
C LEU A 39 3.87 4.88 4.58
N HIS A 40 3.16 4.76 5.70
CA HIS A 40 3.35 5.61 6.87
C HIS A 40 4.77 5.47 7.43
N GLU A 41 5.24 4.24 7.59
CA GLU A 41 6.61 3.95 8.05
C GLU A 41 7.64 4.51 7.06
N TYR A 42 7.44 4.26 5.75
CA TYR A 42 8.31 4.77 4.70
C TYR A 42 8.38 6.30 4.71
N TYR A 43 7.24 6.98 4.83
CA TYR A 43 7.18 8.44 4.89
C TYR A 43 7.81 9.03 6.13
N SER A 44 7.77 8.31 7.26
CA SER A 44 8.51 8.70 8.45
C SER A 44 10.01 8.74 8.17
N MET A 45 10.55 7.75 7.43
CA MET A 45 11.96 7.70 7.05
C MET A 45 12.36 8.79 6.06
N ILE A 46 11.51 9.09 5.07
CA ILE A 46 11.81 10.08 4.01
C ILE A 46 11.25 11.48 4.29
N ARG A 47 10.79 11.74 5.51
CA ARG A 47 10.23 13.03 5.93
C ARG A 47 11.12 14.25 5.61
N PRO A 48 12.47 14.19 5.69
CA PRO A 48 13.33 15.31 5.32
C PRO A 48 13.14 15.80 3.88
N TYR A 49 12.71 14.92 2.97
CA TYR A 49 12.47 15.24 1.56
C TYR A 49 11.11 15.89 1.29
N ARG A 50 10.32 16.16 2.35
CA ARG A 50 8.96 16.74 2.26
C ARG A 50 8.08 16.10 1.18
N PRO A 51 7.92 14.76 1.18
CA PRO A 51 7.11 14.07 0.18
C PRO A 51 5.63 14.48 0.29
N ASN A 52 4.92 14.47 -0.83
CA ASN A 52 3.47 14.63 -0.82
C ASN A 52 2.78 13.33 -0.38
N LEU A 53 2.46 13.28 0.92
CA LEU A 53 1.84 12.14 1.58
C LEU A 53 0.49 11.76 0.93
N LEU A 54 -0.34 12.77 0.64
CA LEU A 54 -1.70 12.55 0.15
C LEU A 54 -1.70 11.80 -1.18
N ILE A 55 -0.84 12.21 -2.11
CA ILE A 55 -0.77 11.60 -3.44
C ILE A 55 -0.32 10.16 -3.34
N GLY A 56 0.65 9.86 -2.50
CA GLY A 56 1.10 8.48 -2.37
C GLY A 56 0.08 7.57 -1.70
N TYR A 57 -0.65 8.03 -0.68
CA TYR A 57 -1.75 7.24 -0.12
C TYR A 57 -2.86 6.99 -1.14
N VAL A 58 -3.24 8.01 -1.91
CA VAL A 58 -4.23 7.88 -2.99
C VAL A 58 -3.74 6.92 -4.08
N ALA A 59 -2.46 7.01 -4.48
CA ALA A 59 -1.84 6.13 -5.45
C ALA A 59 -1.81 4.67 -4.97
N ALA A 60 -1.43 4.43 -3.70
CA ALA A 60 -1.37 3.10 -3.12
C ALA A 60 -2.76 2.45 -3.04
N ILE A 61 -3.75 3.16 -2.48
CA ILE A 61 -5.14 2.66 -2.37
C ILE A 61 -5.75 2.49 -3.76
N GLY A 62 -5.56 3.47 -4.65
CA GLY A 62 -6.07 3.41 -6.03
C GLY A 62 -5.49 2.24 -6.81
N THR A 63 -4.19 1.96 -6.67
CA THR A 63 -3.54 0.82 -7.32
C THR A 63 -4.06 -0.51 -6.78
N LEU A 64 -4.22 -0.64 -5.45
CA LEU A 64 -4.80 -1.83 -4.85
C LEU A 64 -6.25 -2.04 -5.30
N ALA A 65 -7.08 -1.00 -5.31
CA ALA A 65 -8.45 -1.07 -5.78
C ALA A 65 -8.51 -1.47 -7.26
N ALA A 66 -7.72 -0.83 -8.11
CA ALA A 66 -7.64 -1.15 -9.53
C ALA A 66 -7.21 -2.60 -9.75
N THR A 67 -6.19 -3.08 -9.03
CA THR A 67 -5.74 -4.47 -9.08
C THR A 67 -6.80 -5.45 -8.60
N TYR A 68 -7.53 -5.11 -7.53
CA TYR A 68 -8.56 -5.97 -6.97
C TYR A 68 -9.73 -6.18 -7.94
N PHE A 69 -10.18 -5.12 -8.63
CA PHE A 69 -11.30 -5.22 -9.58
C PHE A 69 -10.90 -5.59 -11.00
N GLY A 70 -9.68 -5.23 -11.43
CA GLY A 70 -9.21 -5.38 -12.81
C GLY A 70 -8.08 -6.40 -13.00
N GLY A 71 -7.65 -7.09 -11.94
CA GLY A 71 -6.54 -8.06 -11.99
C GLY A 71 -5.23 -7.42 -12.48
N LEU A 72 -4.52 -8.13 -13.37
CA LEU A 72 -3.25 -7.66 -13.95
C LEU A 72 -3.39 -6.38 -14.78
N ALA A 73 -4.49 -6.24 -15.53
CA ALA A 73 -4.76 -5.02 -16.28
C ALA A 73 -5.02 -3.84 -15.32
N GLY A 74 -5.74 -4.11 -14.25
CA GLY A 74 -5.96 -3.17 -13.15
C GLY A 74 -4.67 -2.75 -12.45
N LEU A 75 -3.73 -3.67 -12.24
CA LEU A 75 -2.40 -3.36 -11.69
C LEU A 75 -1.62 -2.41 -12.61
N ALA A 76 -1.54 -2.74 -13.90
CA ALA A 76 -0.89 -1.88 -14.89
C ALA A 76 -1.54 -0.50 -14.95
N GLY A 77 -2.87 -0.44 -14.95
CA GLY A 77 -3.65 0.80 -14.91
C GLY A 77 -3.44 1.59 -13.63
N GLY A 78 -3.36 0.93 -12.47
CA GLY A 78 -3.11 1.55 -11.17
C GLY A 78 -1.72 2.17 -11.08
N ILE A 79 -0.69 1.44 -11.53
CA ILE A 79 0.70 1.95 -11.59
C ILE A 79 0.79 3.10 -12.59
N GLY A 80 0.25 2.94 -13.79
CA GLY A 80 0.25 3.97 -14.83
C GLY A 80 -0.51 5.24 -14.38
N GLY A 81 -1.67 5.06 -13.76
CA GLY A 81 -2.47 6.14 -13.18
C GLY A 81 -1.75 6.86 -12.05
N SER A 82 -1.06 6.12 -11.17
CA SER A 82 -0.23 6.69 -10.11
C SER A 82 0.93 7.52 -10.65
N ALA A 83 1.61 7.04 -11.70
CA ALA A 83 2.67 7.78 -12.38
C ALA A 83 2.15 9.06 -13.04
N LEU A 84 1.01 9.00 -13.72
CA LEU A 84 0.32 10.17 -14.28
C LEU A 84 -0.07 11.18 -13.20
N LEU A 85 -0.64 10.73 -12.08
CA LEU A 85 -0.99 11.60 -10.95
C LEU A 85 0.23 12.31 -10.37
N LEU A 86 1.34 11.58 -10.19
CA LEU A 86 2.61 12.15 -9.74
C LEU A 86 3.15 13.17 -10.74
N PHE A 87 3.11 12.86 -12.04
CA PHE A 87 3.55 13.76 -13.10
C PHE A 87 2.73 15.05 -13.12
N LEU A 88 1.39 14.95 -13.10
CA LEU A 88 0.50 16.11 -13.08
C LEU A 88 0.71 16.97 -11.82
N TRP A 89 0.96 16.35 -10.68
CA TRP A 89 1.30 17.10 -9.47
C TRP A 89 2.63 17.81 -9.58
N ALA A 90 3.66 17.15 -10.13
CA ALA A 90 4.96 17.75 -10.34
C ALA A 90 4.88 18.98 -11.27
N LEU A 91 4.04 18.93 -12.32
CA LEU A 91 3.80 20.08 -13.21
C LEU A 91 3.15 21.27 -12.53
N ARG A 92 2.30 21.06 -11.51
CA ARG A 92 1.64 22.15 -10.76
C ARG A 92 2.54 22.72 -9.65
N ALA A 93 3.48 21.91 -9.15
CA ALA A 93 4.31 22.26 -8.00
C ALA A 93 5.56 23.08 -8.35
N GLY A 94 5.94 23.14 -9.63
CA GLY A 94 7.00 24.02 -10.17
C GLY A 94 6.45 25.34 -10.69
#